data_AF-A0A1G2ZZ30-F1
#
_entry.id   AF-A0A1G2ZZ30-F1
#
_cell.length_a   1.000
_cell.length_b   1.000
_cell.length_c   1.000
_cell.angle_alpha   90.00
_cell.angle_beta   90.00
_cell.angle_gamma   90.00
#
_symmetry.space_group_name_H-M   'P 1'
#
loop_
_entity.id
_entity.type
_entity.pdbx_description
1 polymer ?
#
loop_
_entity_poly.entity_id
_entity_poly.type
_entity_poly.pdbx_seq_one_letter_code
_entity_poly.pdbx_strand_id
1 'polypeptide(L)' 'MDRIEAALSRCTHFLAVGTSGVVYPAAGFLHVAKLSGATTHGINLDLPENSRLFARFHRGKAGELLPLWDASLEVADMPS' A
#
# COMPACT_ATOMS: atom_id res chain seq x y z
N MET A 1 -8.10 9.16 15.69
CA MET A 1 -6.98 8.27 15.31
C MET A 1 -7.33 6.82 15.60
N ASP A 2 -7.94 6.55 16.75
CA ASP A 2 -8.30 5.21 17.24
C ASP A 2 -9.01 4.32 16.22
N ARG A 3 -9.97 4.86 15.46
CA ARG A 3 -10.68 4.10 14.42
C ARG A 3 -9.76 3.59 13.31
N ILE A 4 -8.77 4.40 12.92
CA ILE A 4 -7.80 4.02 11.88
C ILE A 4 -6.87 2.94 12.44
N GLU A 5 -6.32 3.16 13.62
CA GLU A 5 -5.42 2.19 14.28
C GLU A 5 -6.09 0.84 14.50
N ALA A 6 -7.35 0.85 14.96
CA ALA A 6 -8.14 -0.37 15.11
C ALA A 6 -8.43 -1.06 13.76
N ALA A 7 -8.52 -0.31 12.66
CA ALA A 7 -8.66 -0.90 11.33
C ALA A 7 -7.32 -1.49 10.85
N LEU A 8 -6.21 -0.80 11.06
CA LEU A 8 -4.87 -1.26 10.73
C LEU A 8 -4.49 -2.53 11.49
N SER A 9 -4.91 -2.66 12.74
CA SER A 9 -4.63 -3.84 13.57
C SER A 9 -5.42 -5.09 13.17
N ARG A 10 -6.43 -4.95 12.30
CA ARG A 10 -7.31 -6.05 11.88
C ARG A 10 -7.30 -6.30 10.38
N CYS A 11 -6.72 -5.41 9.58
CA CYS A 11 -6.70 -5.60 8.15
C CYS A 11 -5.72 -6.72 7.77
N THR A 12 -6.08 -7.48 6.75
CA THR A 12 -5.21 -8.50 6.15
C THR A 12 -4.44 -7.95 4.96
N HIS A 13 -4.95 -6.87 4.36
CA HIS A 13 -4.33 -6.15 3.26
C HIS A 13 -4.35 -4.66 3.54
N PHE A 14 -3.25 -3.99 3.20
CA PHE A 14 -3.14 -2.54 3.24
C PHE A 14 -2.67 -2.06 1.87
N LEU A 15 -3.46 -1.20 1.22
CA LEU A 15 -3.14 -0.62 -0.09
C LEU A 15 -2.92 0.88 0.07
N ALA A 16 -1.71 1.37 -0.23
CA ALA A 16 -1.44 2.79 -0.35
C ALA A 16 -1.40 3.20 -1.82
N VAL A 17 -2.14 4.26 -2.15
CA VAL A 17 -2.24 4.78 -3.53
C VAL A 17 -1.80 6.23 -3.53
N GLY A 18 -0.90 6.61 -4.46
CA GLY A 18 -0.60 8.02 -4.69
C GLY A 18 0.10 8.73 -3.52
N THR A 19 0.97 8.04 -2.78
CA THR A 19 1.67 8.61 -1.62
C THR A 19 3.17 8.78 -1.89
N SER A 20 3.77 9.83 -1.33
CA SER A 20 5.22 10.04 -1.30
C SER A 20 5.90 9.31 -0.13
N GLY A 21 5.14 8.86 0.87
CA GLY A 21 5.67 8.15 2.04
C GLY A 21 6.31 9.04 3.11
N VAL A 22 6.12 10.37 3.06
CA VAL A 22 6.77 11.31 4.01
C VAL A 22 5.82 12.08 4.92
N VAL A 23 4.52 12.14 4.59
CA VAL A 23 3.55 12.95 5.36
C VAL A 23 2.99 12.15 6.52
N TYR A 24 3.30 12.58 7.75
CA TYR A 24 2.77 11.97 8.96
C TYR A 24 1.42 12.59 9.37
N PRO A 25 0.52 11.81 10.00
CA PRO A 25 0.71 10.43 10.47
C PRO A 25 0.54 9.34 9.39
N ALA A 26 0.00 9.68 8.22
CA ALA A 26 -0.41 8.69 7.20
C ALA A 26 0.74 7.79 6.71
N ALA A 27 1.95 8.34 6.55
CA ALA A 27 3.14 7.59 6.17
C ALA A 27 3.48 6.45 7.16
N GLY A 28 3.10 6.60 8.44
CA GLY A 28 3.29 5.59 9.48
C GLY A 28 2.29 4.43 9.44
N PHE A 29 1.13 4.60 8.80
CA PHE A 29 0.09 3.56 8.76
C PHE A 29 0.55 2.29 8.06
N LEU A 30 1.36 2.44 7.00
CA LEU A 30 1.97 1.32 6.29
C LEU A 30 2.81 0.45 7.23
N HIS A 31 3.57 1.08 8.12
CA HIS A 31 4.40 0.37 9.10
C HIS A 31 3.53 -0.37 10.11
N VAL A 32 2.50 0.29 10.65
CA VAL A 32 1.57 -0.32 11.62
C VAL A 32 0.82 -1.50 11.02
N ALA A 33 0.31 -1.38 9.79
CA ALA A 33 -0.36 -2.47 9.09
C ALA A 33 0.58 -3.67 8.88
N LYS A 34 1.82 -3.42 8.45
CA LYS A 34 2.84 -4.47 8.28
C LYS A 34 3.14 -5.20 9.59
N LEU A 35 3.34 -4.46 10.68
CA LEU A 35 3.58 -5.04 12.00
C LEU A 35 2.36 -5.82 12.52
N SER A 36 1.16 -5.44 12.12
CA SER A 36 -0.08 -6.13 12.45
C SER A 36 -0.34 -7.38 11.58
N GLY A 37 0.58 -7.70 10.65
CA GLY A 37 0.52 -8.88 9.81
C GLY A 37 -0.18 -8.69 8.46
N ALA A 38 -0.53 -7.46 8.07
CA ALA A 38 -1.14 -7.21 6.77
C ALA A 38 -0.13 -7.32 5.63
N THR A 39 -0.56 -7.87 4.49
CA THR A 39 0.19 -7.78 3.23
C THR A 39 0.07 -6.36 2.69
N THR A 40 1.21 -5.70 2.50
CA THR A 40 1.27 -4.30 2.10
C THR A 40 1.48 -4.13 0.60
N HIS A 41 0.56 -3.39 -0.02
CA HIS A 41 0.50 -3.12 -1.45
C HIS A 41 0.67 -1.62 -1.72
N GLY A 42 1.38 -1.26 -2.77
CA GLY A 42 1.56 0.12 -3.20
C GLY A 42 1.25 0.29 -4.69
N ILE A 43 0.52 1.36 -5.03
CA ILE A 43 0.31 1.80 -6.41
C ILE A 43 0.69 3.29 -6.50
N ASN A 44 1.75 3.61 -7.22
CA ASN A 44 2.16 5.00 -7.40
C ASN A 44 3.00 5.18 -8.68
N LEU A 45 3.09 6.41 -9.18
CA LEU A 45 3.93 6.72 -10.35
C LEU A 45 5.43 6.56 -10.05
N ASP A 46 5.84 6.95 -8.85
CA ASP A 46 7.23 6.90 -8.38
C ASP A 46 7.34 6.09 -7.09
N LEU A 47 8.53 5.58 -6.78
CA LEU A 47 8.78 4.90 -5.52
C LEU A 47 8.69 5.90 -4.35
N PRO A 48 7.83 5.65 -3.34
CA PRO A 48 7.82 6.47 -2.13
C PRO A 48 9.05 6.22 -1.26
N GLU A 49 9.35 7.15 -0.36
CA GLU A 49 10.49 7.06 0.58
C GLU A 49 10.42 5.80 1.47
N ASN A 50 9.22 5.40 1.87
CA ASN A 50 8.98 4.19 2.66
C ASN A 50 8.72 2.94 1.80
N SER A 51 9.13 2.95 0.53
CA SER A 51 8.87 1.87 -0.44
C SER A 51 9.28 0.47 0.03
N ARG A 52 10.35 0.35 0.83
CA ARG A 52 10.83 -0.91 1.41
C ARG A 52 9.81 -1.61 2.33
N LEU A 53 8.78 -0.90 2.77
CA LEU A 53 7.74 -1.46 3.61
C LEU A 53 6.65 -2.18 2.80
N PHE A 54 6.52 -1.93 1.49
CA PHE A 54 5.59 -2.67 0.64
C PHE A 54 6.11 -4.10 0.38
N ALA A 55 5.22 -5.07 0.51
CA ALA A 55 5.46 -6.43 0.04
C ALA A 55 5.31 -6.50 -1.49
N ARG A 56 4.35 -5.76 -2.04
CA ARG A 56 4.11 -5.64 -3.48
C ARG A 56 3.95 -4.17 -3.86
N PHE A 57 4.61 -3.75 -4.93
CA PHE A 57 4.53 -2.38 -5.42
C PHE A 57 4.39 -2.37 -6.94
N HIS A 58 3.35 -1.68 -7.42
CA HIS A 58 3.07 -1.53 -8.84
C HIS A 58 3.28 -0.08 -9.22
N ARG A 59 4.18 0.15 -10.18
CA ARG A 59 4.47 1.50 -10.66
C ARG A 59 3.54 1.84 -11.82
N GLY A 60 2.76 2.91 -11.70
CA GLY A 60 1.89 3.38 -12.77
C GLY A 60 0.74 4.27 -12.30
N LYS A 61 -0.13 4.65 -13.22
CA LYS A 61 -1.27 5.52 -12.91
C LYS A 61 -2.32 4.74 -12.12
N ALA A 62 -2.68 5.26 -10.96
CA ALA A 62 -3.70 4.65 -10.10
C ALA A 62 -5.04 4.43 -10.82
N GLY A 63 -5.46 5.38 -11.67
CA GLY A 63 -6.73 5.26 -12.42
C GLY A 63 -6.75 4.13 -13.45
N GLU A 64 -5.59 3.66 -13.91
CA GLU A 64 -5.46 2.55 -14.86
C GLU A 64 -5.25 1.21 -14.12
N LEU A 65 -4.48 1.24 -13.03
CA LEU A 65 -4.11 0.02 -12.29
C LEU A 65 -5.16 -0.41 -11.25
N LEU A 66 -5.83 0.51 -10.55
CA LEU A 66 -6.80 0.14 -9.52
C LEU A 66 -7.98 -0.69 -10.02
N PRO A 67 -8.58 -0.44 -11.20
CA PRO A 67 -9.65 -1.28 -11.71
C PRO A 67 -9.23 -2.73 -11.98
N LEU A 68 -7.93 -2.97 -12.17
CA LEU A 68 -7.36 -4.28 -12.42
C LEU A 68 -6.85 -4.95 -11.14
N TRP A 69 -6.69 -4.19 -10.05
CA TRP A 69 -6.06 -4.66 -8.83
C TRP A 69 -6.95 -5.66 -8.08
N ASP A 70 -6.34 -6.78 -7.69
CA ASP A 70 -6.87 -7.75 -6.73
C ASP A 70 -5.78 -8.09 -5.70
N ALA A 71 -6.22 -8.44 -4.48
CA ALA A 71 -5.34 -8.67 -3.35
C ALA A 71 -4.41 -9.89 -3.54
N SER A 72 -4.76 -10.82 -4.45
CA SER A 72 -3.93 -11.98 -4.77
C SER A 72 -2.86 -11.71 -5.83
N LEU A 73 -2.98 -10.64 -6.62
CA LEU A 73 -2.11 -10.35 -7.78
C LEU A 73 -0.65 -10.16 -7.40
N GLU A 74 0.23 -10.85 -8.11
CA GLU A 74 1.66 -10.62 -8.06
C GLU A 74 2.06 -9.44 -8.93
N VAL A 75 3.27 -8.91 -8.71
CA VAL A 75 3.81 -7.80 -9.51
C VAL A 75 3.87 -8.15 -11.01
N ALA A 76 4.10 -9.43 -11.32
CA ALA A 76 4.17 -9.93 -12.70
C ALA A 76 2.80 -9.99 -13.41
N ASP A 77 1.68 -9.92 -12.68
CA ASP A 77 0.34 -10.10 -13.23
C ASP A 77 -0.26 -8.78 -13.76
N MET A 78 0.36 -7.63 -13.46
CA MET A 78 -0.13 -6.30 -13.86
C MET A 78 0.47 -5.86 -15.21
N PRO A 79 -0.32 -5.20 -16.07
CA PRO A 79 0.16 -4.73 -17.37
C PRO A 79 1.30 -3.72 -17.22
N SER A 80 2.26 -3.80 -18.15
CA SER A 80 3.46 -2.96 -18.23
C SER A 80 3.19 -1.53 -18.69
#